data_AF-A0A151UGK1-F1
#
_entry.id   AF-A0A151UGK1-F1
#
_cell.length_a   1.000
_cell.length_b   1.000
_cell.length_c   1.000
_cell.angle_alpha   90.00
_cell.angle_beta   90.00
_cell.angle_gamma   90.00
#
_symmetry.space_group_name_H-M   'P 1'
#
loop_
_entity.id
_entity.type
_entity.pdbx_description
1 polymer ?
#
loop_
_entity_poly.entity_id
_entity_poly.type
_entity_poly.pdbx_seq_one_letter_code
_entity_poly.pdbx_strand_id
1 'polypeptide(L)'
;RIQRESDKHKDTVLEKFAKELLDSVDNLERALSASGEEKTPMFEGVELTLKSLLTALEKFGVVAVDTANGFNADLHQAVGIDPNAKANEIGTVLQKGYTLNGRLLRPAMVMVGA
;
A
#
# COMPACT_ATOMS: atom_id res chain seq x y z
N ARG A 1 15.36 29.44 -8.94
CA ARG A 1 15.66 28.81 -7.63
C ARG A 1 14.40 28.74 -6.78
N ILE A 2 13.77 29.88 -6.48
CA ILE A 2 12.49 29.99 -5.75
C ILE A 2 11.38 29.03 -6.26
N GLN A 3 11.17 28.94 -7.58
CA GLN A 3 10.15 28.04 -8.14
C GLN A 3 10.44 26.56 -7.89
N ARG A 4 11.70 26.12 -8.02
CA ARG A 4 12.11 24.75 -7.71
C ARG A 4 11.98 24.41 -6.22
N GLU A 5 12.19 25.39 -5.33
CA GLU A 5 12.01 25.20 -3.89
C GLU A 5 10.52 25.10 -3.52
N SER A 6 9.67 25.90 -4.16
CA SER A 6 8.22 25.83 -4.01
C SER A 6 7.65 24.48 -4.45
N ASP A 7 8.07 23.98 -5.62
CA ASP A 7 7.58 22.69 -6.12
C ASP A 7 8.02 21.53 -5.22
N LYS A 8 9.28 21.52 -4.77
CA LYS A 8 9.78 20.54 -3.79
C LYS A 8 9.01 20.57 -2.48
N HIS A 9 8.62 21.75 -2.01
CA HIS A 9 7.84 21.89 -0.79
C HIS A 9 6.45 21.26 -0.96
N LYS A 10 5.78 21.52 -2.08
CA LYS A 10 4.47 20.92 -2.40
C LYS A 10 4.55 19.40 -2.44
N ASP A 11 5.55 18.85 -3.12
CA ASP A 11 5.75 17.40 -3.21
C ASP A 11 5.94 16.79 -1.82
N THR A 12 6.72 17.44 -0.96
CA THR A 12 6.97 16.97 0.42
C THR A 12 5.70 16.99 1.27
N VAL A 13 4.87 18.03 1.13
CA VAL A 13 3.60 18.15 1.86
C VAL A 13 2.62 17.07 1.38
N LEU A 14 2.53 16.86 0.06
CA LEU A 14 1.69 15.81 -0.51
C LEU A 14 2.16 14.42 -0.08
N GLU A 15 3.48 14.19 -0.02
CA GLU A 15 4.08 12.93 0.44
C GLU A 15 3.66 12.61 1.88
N LYS A 16 3.74 13.59 2.79
CA LYS A 16 3.35 13.43 4.19
C LYS A 16 1.84 13.20 4.34
N PHE A 17 1.03 13.97 3.61
CA PHE A 17 -0.41 13.82 3.64
C PHE A 17 -0.87 12.45 3.11
N ALA A 18 -0.30 12.01 1.98
CA ALA A 18 -0.58 10.71 1.40
C ALA A 18 -0.20 9.58 2.37
N LYS A 19 0.98 9.65 3.01
CA LYS A 19 1.41 8.69 4.03
C LYS A 19 0.38 8.54 5.16
N GLU A 20 -0.16 9.64 5.66
CA GLU A 20 -1.15 9.60 6.74
C GLU A 20 -2.49 8.99 6.31
N LEU A 21 -2.87 9.16 5.04
CA LEU A 21 -4.06 8.49 4.50
C LEU A 21 -3.88 6.96 4.37
N LEU A 22 -2.65 6.48 4.21
CA LEU A 22 -2.38 5.04 4.13
C LEU A 22 -2.74 4.31 5.44
N ASP A 23 -2.66 4.97 6.59
CA ASP A 23 -3.10 4.38 7.86
C ASP A 23 -4.61 4.12 7.87
N SER A 24 -5.39 5.00 7.22
CA SER A 24 -6.84 4.77 7.06
C SER A 24 -7.12 3.62 6.10
N VAL A 25 -6.34 3.50 5.01
CA VAL A 25 -6.40 2.36 4.08
C VAL A 25 -6.12 1.05 4.84
N ASP A 26 -5.04 1.00 5.61
CA ASP A 26 -4.64 -0.19 6.37
C ASP A 26 -5.70 -0.61 7.39
N ASN A 27 -6.35 0.35 8.06
CA ASN A 27 -7.42 0.06 9.01
C ASN A 27 -8.67 -0.50 8.33
N LEU A 28 -9.03 0.00 7.15
CA LEU A 28 -10.13 -0.56 6.36
C LEU A 28 -9.80 -1.97 5.88
N GLU A 29 -8.58 -2.21 5.40
CA GLU A 29 -8.11 -3.56 5.02
C GLU A 29 -8.11 -4.53 6.20
N ARG A 30 -7.68 -4.07 7.39
CA ARG A 30 -7.73 -4.84 8.63
C ARG A 30 -9.16 -5.19 9.03
N ALA A 31 -10.09 -4.24 8.91
CA ALA A 31 -11.50 -4.47 9.20
C ALA A 31 -12.10 -5.53 8.28
N LEU A 32 -11.80 -5.47 6.98
CA LEU A 32 -12.23 -6.49 6.01
C LEU A 32 -11.58 -7.86 6.26
N SER A 33 -10.31 -7.89 6.69
CA SER A 33 -9.63 -9.16 6.99
C SER A 33 -10.16 -9.81 8.26
N ALA A 34 -10.71 -9.03 9.20
CA ALA A 34 -11.22 -9.51 10.48
C ALA A 34 -12.70 -9.96 10.45
N SER A 35 -13.45 -9.68 9.38
CA SER A 35 -14.90 -9.90 9.32
C SER A 35 -15.33 -11.36 9.13
N GLY A 36 -14.38 -12.30 9.02
CA GLY A 36 -14.68 -13.70 8.71
C GLY A 36 -15.22 -13.89 7.29
N GLU A 37 -15.87 -15.02 7.03
CA GLU A 37 -16.33 -15.41 5.68
C GLU A 37 -17.67 -14.76 5.28
N GLU A 38 -18.43 -14.20 6.22
CA GLU A 38 -19.76 -13.66 5.95
C GLU A 38 -19.71 -12.20 5.43
N LYS A 39 -20.21 -12.00 4.21
CA LYS A 39 -20.34 -10.67 3.61
C LYS A 39 -21.62 -9.98 4.08
N THR A 40 -21.55 -9.37 5.25
CA THR A 40 -22.65 -8.54 5.78
C THR A 40 -22.78 -7.22 4.97
N PRO A 41 -23.93 -6.53 5.01
CA PRO A 41 -24.05 -5.20 4.39
C PRO A 41 -23.00 -4.19 4.91
N MET A 42 -22.55 -4.35 6.15
CA MET A 42 -21.46 -3.53 6.72
C MET A 42 -20.13 -3.85 6.04
N PHE A 43 -19.82 -5.13 5.80
CA PHE A 43 -18.62 -5.54 5.07
C PHE A 43 -18.58 -4.91 3.68
N GLU A 44 -19.68 -4.99 2.94
CA GLU A 44 -19.80 -4.40 1.60
C GLU A 44 -19.61 -2.87 1.64
N GLY A 45 -20.18 -2.20 2.65
CA GLY A 45 -19.99 -0.76 2.84
C GLY A 45 -18.53 -0.37 3.08
N VAL A 46 -17.79 -1.15 3.88
CA VAL A 46 -16.36 -0.95 4.13
C VAL A 46 -15.55 -1.23 2.85
N GLU A 47 -15.87 -2.30 2.12
CA GLU A 47 -15.20 -2.66 0.87
C GLU A 47 -15.36 -1.57 -0.19
N LEU A 48 -16.58 -1.03 -0.35
CA LEU A 48 -16.86 0.09 -1.26
C LEU A 48 -16.13 1.36 -0.83
N THR A 49 -16.09 1.66 0.46
CA THR A 49 -15.36 2.81 1.00
C THR A 49 -13.87 2.71 0.72
N LEU A 50 -13.26 1.56 0.99
CA LEU A 50 -11.85 1.29 0.70
C LEU A 50 -11.57 1.45 -0.81
N LYS A 51 -12.40 0.87 -1.66
CA LYS A 51 -12.26 0.99 -3.12
C LYS A 51 -12.32 2.46 -3.58
N SER A 52 -13.26 3.23 -3.03
CA SER A 52 -13.40 4.66 -3.33
C SER A 52 -12.16 5.46 -2.91
N LEU A 53 -11.64 5.19 -1.71
CA LEU A 53 -10.43 5.84 -1.19
C LEU A 53 -9.21 5.51 -2.06
N LEU A 54 -9.00 4.23 -2.41
CA LEU A 54 -7.90 3.82 -3.29
C LEU A 54 -8.01 4.48 -4.67
N THR A 55 -9.22 4.53 -5.24
CA THR A 55 -9.47 5.21 -6.53
C THR A 55 -9.15 6.71 -6.44
N ALA A 56 -9.46 7.35 -5.31
CA ALA A 56 -9.13 8.75 -5.09
C ALA A 56 -7.61 8.95 -4.99
N LEU A 57 -6.91 8.12 -4.22
CA LEU A 57 -5.46 8.13 -4.08
C LEU A 57 -4.74 7.96 -5.43
N GLU A 58 -5.19 7.01 -6.25
CA GLU A 58 -4.64 6.74 -7.58
C GLU A 58 -4.71 7.96 -8.51
N LYS A 59 -5.81 8.72 -8.48
CA LYS A 59 -5.96 9.96 -9.27
C LYS A 59 -4.93 11.03 -8.92
N PHE A 60 -4.37 10.98 -7.71
CA PHE A 60 -3.28 11.87 -7.26
C PHE A 60 -1.90 11.20 -7.33
N GLY A 61 -1.80 10.07 -8.05
CA GLY A 61 -0.54 9.38 -8.31
C GLY A 61 -0.08 8.48 -7.17
N VAL A 62 -0.93 8.19 -6.18
CA VAL A 62 -0.62 7.24 -5.11
C VAL A 62 -1.05 5.84 -5.56
N VAL A 63 -0.07 4.97 -5.85
CA VAL A 63 -0.31 3.64 -6.47
C VAL A 63 0.34 2.56 -5.63
N ALA A 64 -0.37 1.45 -5.43
CA ALA A 64 0.17 0.30 -4.72
C ALA A 64 1.42 -0.28 -5.43
N VAL A 65 2.42 -0.70 -4.66
CA VAL A 65 3.58 -1.39 -5.22
C VAL A 65 3.18 -2.77 -5.72
N ASP A 66 3.83 -3.21 -6.78
CA ASP A 66 3.59 -4.51 -7.38
C ASP A 66 4.15 -5.62 -6.48
N THR A 67 3.27 -6.53 -6.04
CA THR A 67 3.65 -7.70 -5.24
C THR A 67 3.49 -9.01 -6.00
N ALA A 68 3.06 -8.95 -7.27
CA ALA A 68 2.78 -10.12 -8.08
C ALA A 68 4.00 -10.60 -8.90
N ASN A 69 4.92 -9.71 -9.27
CA ASN A 69 6.10 -10.06 -10.09
C ASN A 69 7.38 -10.33 -9.28
N GLY A 70 7.23 -10.84 -8.05
CA GLY A 70 8.34 -11.25 -7.20
C GLY A 70 8.89 -10.15 -6.28
N PHE A 71 9.91 -10.50 -5.49
CA PHE A 71 10.51 -9.58 -4.53
C PHE A 71 11.45 -8.56 -5.19
N ASN A 72 11.39 -7.31 -4.70
CA ASN A 72 12.25 -6.20 -5.12
C ASN A 72 12.59 -5.36 -3.88
N ALA A 73 13.87 -5.28 -3.51
CA ALA A 73 14.31 -4.59 -2.31
C ALA A 73 14.07 -3.06 -2.34
N ASP A 74 13.88 -2.46 -3.52
CA ASP A 74 13.56 -1.04 -3.64
C ASP A 74 12.09 -0.74 -3.36
N LEU A 75 11.21 -1.75 -3.43
CA LEU A 75 9.76 -1.61 -3.27
C LEU A 75 9.21 -2.36 -2.05
N HIS A 76 9.94 -3.36 -1.58
CA HIS A 76 9.47 -4.33 -0.60
C HIS A 76 10.42 -4.45 0.58
N GLN A 77 9.84 -4.63 1.76
CA GLN A 77 10.54 -4.93 2.99
C GLN A 77 10.19 -6.37 3.40
N ALA A 78 11.14 -7.29 3.23
CA ALA A 78 11.00 -8.66 3.71
C ALA A 78 11.15 -8.70 5.23
N VAL A 79 10.13 -9.20 5.93
CA VAL A 79 10.11 -9.31 7.40
C VAL A 79 10.10 -10.76 7.90
N GLY A 80 10.04 -11.73 6.98
CA GLY A 80 10.02 -13.15 7.31
C GLY A 80 10.01 -14.05 6.08
N ILE A 81 10.03 -15.36 6.34
CA ILE A 81 9.98 -16.41 5.32
C ILE A 81 8.58 -17.01 5.27
N ASP A 82 7.97 -17.06 4.09
CA ASP A 82 6.75 -17.83 3.84
C ASP A 82 7.12 -19.24 3.35
N PRO A 83 6.83 -20.31 4.12
CA PRO A 83 7.22 -21.67 3.75
C PRO A 83 6.45 -22.22 2.55
N ASN A 84 5.35 -21.58 2.14
CA ASN A 84 4.54 -22.00 1.00
C ASN A 84 4.90 -21.26 -0.30
N ALA A 85 5.72 -20.21 -0.21
CA ALA A 85 6.17 -19.44 -1.36
C ALA A 85 7.47 -20.01 -1.94
N LYS A 86 7.67 -19.85 -3.25
CA LYS A 86 8.92 -20.23 -3.90
C LYS A 86 10.00 -19.17 -3.65
N ALA A 87 11.26 -19.58 -3.77
CA ALA A 87 12.41 -18.69 -3.70
C ALA A 87 12.21 -17.42 -4.56
N ASN A 88 12.43 -16.25 -3.96
CA ASN A 88 12.27 -14.92 -4.55
C ASN A 88 10.83 -14.50 -4.93
N GLU A 89 9.81 -15.31 -4.64
CA GLU A 89 8.41 -14.90 -4.74
C GLU A 89 7.92 -14.29 -3.41
N ILE A 90 6.96 -13.37 -3.51
CA ILE A 90 6.23 -12.86 -2.34
C ILE A 90 5.10 -13.84 -2.04
N GLY A 91 5.10 -14.40 -0.83
CA GLY A 91 4.04 -15.29 -0.37
C GLY A 91 2.89 -14.52 0.26
N THR A 92 3.19 -13.86 1.37
CA THR A 92 2.18 -13.13 2.14
C THR A 92 2.51 -11.64 2.17
N VAL A 93 1.52 -10.79 1.83
CA VAL A 93 1.60 -9.33 1.99
C VAL A 93 0.94 -8.97 3.32
N LEU A 94 1.75 -8.52 4.28
CA LEU A 94 1.28 -8.14 5.62
C LEU A 94 0.76 -6.70 5.64
N GLN A 95 1.36 -5.85 4.82
CA GLN A 95 0.95 -4.46 4.63
C GLN A 95 1.31 -4.04 3.22
N LYS A 96 0.34 -3.47 2.48
CA LYS A 96 0.60 -2.98 1.14
C LYS A 96 1.53 -1.76 1.14
N GLY A 97 2.45 -1.74 0.20
CA GLY A 97 3.32 -0.60 -0.08
C GLY A 97 2.71 0.31 -1.13
N TYR A 98 3.15 1.56 -1.17
CA TYR A 98 2.65 2.57 -2.11
C TYR A 98 3.78 3.46 -2.63
N THR A 99 3.62 3.95 -3.85
CA THR A 99 4.43 5.00 -4.47
C THR A 99 3.58 6.26 -4.67
N LEU A 100 4.21 7.43 -4.71
CA LEU A 100 3.62 8.70 -5.13
C LEU A 100 4.39 9.18 -6.36
N ASN A 101 3.72 9.21 -7.51
CA ASN A 101 4.33 9.60 -8.79
C ASN A 101 5.65 8.84 -9.05
N GLY A 102 5.65 7.53 -8.76
CA GLY A 102 6.82 6.64 -8.94
C GLY A 102 7.88 6.72 -7.84
N ARG A 103 7.78 7.66 -6.89
CA ARG A 103 8.67 7.71 -5.72
C ARG A 103 8.08 6.86 -4.60
N LEU A 104 8.89 6.00 -3.98
CA LEU A 104 8.43 5.16 -2.88
C LEU A 104 7.92 6.02 -1.69
N LEU A 105 6.67 5.80 -1.27
CA LEU A 105 6.13 6.38 -0.03
C LEU A 105 6.42 5.47 1.15
N ARG A 106 6.05 4.18 1.01
CA ARG A 106 6.20 3.14 2.02
C ARG A 106 6.39 1.81 1.30
N PRO A 107 7.38 0.98 1.69
CA PRO A 107 7.53 -0.34 1.09
C PRO A 107 6.37 -1.27 1.46
N ALA A 108 6.10 -2.30 0.66
CA ALA A 108 5.21 -3.36 1.10
C ALA A 108 5.95 -4.22 2.13
N MET A 109 5.33 -4.47 3.28
CA MET A 109 5.85 -5.45 4.23
C MET A 109 5.38 -6.83 3.82
N VAL A 110 6.34 -7.71 3.53
CA VAL A 110 6.07 -9.01 2.91
C VAL A 110 6.83 -10.14 3.59
N MET A 111 6.31 -11.35 3.46
CA MET A 111 7.04 -12.58 3.68
C MET A 111 7.39 -13.19 2.32
N VAL A 112 8.64 -13.61 2.16
CA VAL A 112 9.18 -14.13 0.89
C VAL A 112 9.50 -15.62 0.99
N GLY A 113 9.48 -16.34 -0.12
CA GLY A 113 9.93 -17.74 -0.13
C GLY A 113 11.44 -17.86 0.08
N ALA A 114 11.85 -18.93 0.76
CA ALA A 114 13.25 -19.30 0.95
C ALA A 114 13.87 -19.92 -0.31
#